data_AF-A0A3N2PFM7-F1
#
_entry.id   AF-A0A3N2PFM7-F1
#
_cell.length_a   1.000
_cell.length_b   1.000
_cell.length_c   1.000
_cell.angle_alpha   90.00
_cell.angle_beta   90.00
_cell.angle_gamma   90.00
#
_symmetry.space_group_name_H-M   'P 1'
#
loop_
_entity.id
_entity.type
_entity.pdbx_description
1 polymer ?
#
loop_
_entity_poly.entity_id
_entity_poly.type
_entity_poly.pdbx_seq_one_letter_code
_entity_poly.pdbx_strand_id
1 'polypeptide(L)' 'MNLSASRRGHLFAGRLGFSYPAWRRWRRLLKAVQAVRAGASLTQAAHDAGFADSAHLSRIFRAMFGITPSEALAAIRRRR' A
#
# COMPACT_ATOMS: atom_id res chain seq x y z
N MET A 1 -21.33 23.16 -3.67
CA MET A 1 -21.28 22.58 -2.30
C MET A 1 -19.83 22.52 -1.82
N ASN A 2 -19.42 23.44 -0.96
CA ASN A 2 -18.03 23.60 -0.52
C ASN A 2 -17.79 22.83 0.80
N LEU A 3 -17.50 21.53 0.71
CA LEU A 3 -17.14 20.74 1.89
C LEU A 3 -15.65 20.93 2.19
N SER A 4 -15.29 21.31 3.41
CA SER A 4 -13.89 21.35 3.86
C SER A 4 -13.29 19.93 3.84
N ALA A 5 -12.03 19.80 3.42
CA ALA A 5 -11.31 18.53 3.33
C ALA A 5 -11.29 17.74 4.66
N SER A 6 -11.38 18.46 5.78
CA SER A 6 -11.42 17.87 7.13
C SER A 6 -12.72 17.09 7.39
N ARG A 7 -13.88 17.63 6.96
CA ARG A 7 -15.20 16.98 7.14
C ARG A 7 -15.34 15.75 6.24
N ARG A 8 -14.76 15.78 5.03
CA ARG A 8 -14.70 14.63 4.13
C ARG A 8 -13.87 13.47 4.70
N GLY A 9 -12.77 13.76 5.38
CA GLY A 9 -11.92 12.74 6.02
C GLY A 9 -12.64 11.97 7.14
N HIS A 10 -13.42 12.67 7.96
CA HIS A 10 -14.22 12.07 9.03
C HIS A 10 -15.37 11.21 8.50
N LEU A 11 -16.07 11.65 7.45
CA LEU A 11 -17.12 10.87 6.81
C LEU A 11 -16.57 9.60 6.14
N PHE A 12 -15.33 9.63 5.64
CA PHE A 12 -14.66 8.45 5.07
C PHE A 12 -14.32 7.39 6.15
N ALA A 13 -13.96 7.83 7.36
CA ALA A 13 -13.67 6.95 8.49
C ALA A 13 -14.92 6.22 9.00
N GLY A 14 -16.09 6.87 8.96
CA GLY A 14 -17.35 6.30 9.47
C GLY A 14 -17.97 5.17 8.64
N ARG A 15 -17.61 5.01 7.35
CA ARG A 15 -18.17 3.96 6.46
C ARG A 15 -17.22 2.81 6.15
N LEU A 16 -15.91 3.00 6.32
CA LEU A 16 -14.88 2.02 5.94
C LEU A 16 -14.00 1.55 7.11
N GLY A 17 -14.16 2.13 8.32
CA GLY A 17 -13.37 1.78 9.49
C GLY A 17 -11.91 2.25 9.48
N PHE A 18 -11.48 3.01 8.45
CA PHE A 18 -10.12 3.51 8.32
C PHE A 18 -10.09 5.01 7.99
N SER A 19 -9.09 5.74 8.50
CA SER A 19 -8.87 7.15 8.13
C SER A 19 -8.47 7.29 6.66
N TYR A 20 -8.81 8.42 6.02
CA TYR A 20 -8.49 8.67 4.61
C TYR A 20 -6.99 8.50 4.27
N PRO A 21 -6.02 8.95 5.09
CA PRO A 21 -4.61 8.68 4.84
C PRO A 21 -4.23 7.18 4.94
N ALA A 22 -4.86 6.43 5.84
CA ALA A 22 -4.67 4.98 5.94
C ALA A 22 -5.21 4.27 4.68
N TRP A 23 -6.41 4.65 4.23
CA TRP A 23 -6.97 4.14 2.98
C TRP A 23 -6.10 4.45 1.76
N ARG A 24 -5.56 5.67 1.67
CA ARG A 24 -4.67 6.04 0.55
C ARG A 24 -3.38 5.21 0.57
N ARG A 25 -2.79 4.97 1.74
CA ARG A 25 -1.63 4.06 1.89
C ARG A 25 -1.96 2.63 1.47
N TRP A 26 -3.12 2.11 1.88
CA TRP A 26 -3.62 0.81 1.47
C TRP A 26 -3.76 0.69 -0.05
N ARG A 27 -4.40 1.67 -0.70
CA ARG A 27 -4.57 1.71 -2.16
C ARG A 27 -3.24 1.69 -2.91
N ARG A 28 -2.24 2.46 -2.45
CA ARG A 28 -0.90 2.44 -3.02
C ARG A 28 -0.24 1.08 -2.89
N LEU A 29 -0.39 0.47 -1.71
CA LEU A 29 0.21 -0.83 -1.45
C LEU A 29 -0.39 -1.93 -2.34
N LEU A 30 -1.72 -1.93 -2.53
CA LEU A 30 -2.38 -2.84 -3.49
C LEU A 30 -1.82 -2.67 -4.91
N LYS A 31 -1.56 -1.44 -5.36
CA LYS A 31 -0.95 -1.17 -6.66
C LYS A 31 0.47 -1.74 -6.75
N ALA A 32 1.29 -1.55 -5.72
CA ALA A 32 2.64 -2.10 -5.67
C ALA A 32 2.64 -3.63 -5.75
N VAL A 33 1.74 -4.29 -5.00
CA VAL A 33 1.60 -5.76 -5.03
C VAL A 33 1.20 -6.26 -6.41
N GLN A 34 0.28 -5.58 -7.09
CA GLN A 34 -0.12 -5.95 -8.46
C GLN A 34 1.06 -5.83 -9.44
N ALA A 35 1.83 -4.74 -9.36
CA ALA A 35 3.00 -4.56 -10.22
C ALA A 35 4.04 -5.67 -10.00
N VAL A 36 4.34 -6.00 -8.75
CA VAL A 36 5.27 -7.09 -8.42
C VAL A 36 4.75 -8.44 -8.91
N ARG A 37 3.45 -8.72 -8.76
CA ARG A 37 2.83 -9.95 -9.30
C ARG A 37 2.91 -10.03 -10.82
N ALA A 38 2.93 -8.88 -11.51
CA ALA A 38 3.13 -8.79 -12.95
C ALA A 38 4.61 -8.90 -13.37
N GLY A 39 5.54 -9.08 -12.43
CA GLY A 39 6.97 -9.26 -12.70
C GLY A 39 7.82 -8.00 -12.51
N ALA A 40 7.25 -6.88 -12.07
CA ALA A 40 8.01 -5.67 -11.80
C ALA A 40 8.98 -5.85 -10.61
N SER A 41 10.12 -5.16 -10.66
CA SER A 41 11.02 -5.05 -9.50
C SER A 41 10.36 -4.25 -8.37
N LEU A 42 10.83 -4.43 -7.13
CA LEU A 42 10.31 -3.66 -5.99
C LEU A 42 10.52 -2.15 -6.13
N THR A 43 11.61 -1.74 -6.77
CA THR A 43 11.89 -0.33 -7.07
C THR A 43 10.87 0.22 -8.06
N GLN A 44 10.63 -0.48 -9.17
CA GLN A 44 9.64 -0.05 -10.15
C GLN A 44 8.23 -0.01 -9.54
N ALA A 45 7.84 -1.07 -8.83
CA ALA A 45 6.56 -1.15 -8.15
C ALA A 45 6.35 -0.05 -7.10
N ALA A 46 7.41 0.35 -6.41
CA ALA A 46 7.36 1.45 -5.45
C ALA A 46 7.06 2.78 -6.16
N HIS A 47 7.79 3.11 -7.22
CA HIS A 47 7.57 4.34 -7.98
C HIS A 47 6.19 4.36 -8.65
N ASP A 48 5.77 3.26 -9.27
CA ASP A 48 4.44 3.14 -9.90
C ASP A 48 3.31 3.32 -8.89
N ALA A 49 3.49 2.84 -7.66
CA ALA A 49 2.56 3.02 -6.55
C ALA A 49 2.68 4.39 -5.86
N GLY A 50 3.67 5.21 -6.22
CA GLY A 50 3.92 6.53 -5.66
C GLY A 50 4.68 6.54 -4.32
N PHE A 51 5.31 5.43 -3.94
CA PHE A 51 6.30 5.47 -2.87
C PHE A 51 7.57 6.18 -3.35
N ALA A 52 8.33 6.72 -2.40
CA ALA A 52 9.58 7.43 -2.70
C ALA A 52 10.65 6.47 -3.24
N ASP A 53 10.71 5.27 -2.67
CA ASP A 53 11.65 4.20 -3.02
C ASP A 53 11.13 2.85 -2.49
N SER A 54 11.85 1.78 -2.79
CA SER A 54 11.53 0.42 -2.34
C SER A 54 11.66 0.23 -0.82
N ALA A 55 12.50 1.02 -0.14
CA ALA A 55 12.65 0.97 1.32
C ALA A 55 11.42 1.57 2.03
N HIS A 56 10.87 2.67 1.51
CA HIS A 56 9.62 3.28 1.96
C HIS A 56 8.45 2.32 1.75
N LEU A 57 8.33 1.69 0.57
CA LEU A 57 7.35 0.64 0.34
C LEU A 57 7.48 -0.48 1.40
N SER A 58 8.70 -0.97 1.64
CA SER A 58 8.96 -2.07 2.57
C SER A 58 8.60 -1.72 4.02
N ARG A 59 8.90 -0.50 4.48
CA ARG A 59 8.51 -0.01 5.81
C ARG A 59 6.99 0.02 5.99
N ILE A 60 6.27 0.53 5.00
CA ILE A 60 4.80 0.61 5.06
C ILE A 60 4.19 -0.79 4.98
N PHE A 61 4.72 -1.67 4.15
CA PHE A 61 4.25 -3.05 4.06
C PHE A 61 4.48 -3.82 5.37
N ARG A 62 5.67 -3.71 5.99
CA ARG A 62 5.92 -4.30 7.31
C ARG A 62 4.98 -3.76 8.38
N ALA A 63 4.72 -2.45 8.40
CA ALA A 63 3.79 -1.85 9.35
C ALA A 63 2.34 -2.36 9.17
N MET A 64 1.95 -2.77 7.97
CA MET A 64 0.59 -3.25 7.68
C MET A 64 0.41 -4.77 7.84
N PHE A 65 1.42 -5.57 7.46
CA PHE A 65 1.30 -7.04 7.39
C PHE A 65 2.24 -7.79 8.32
N GLY A 66 3.12 -7.10 9.04
CA GLY A 66 4.12 -7.72 9.90
C GLY A 66 5.27 -8.42 9.14
N ILE A 67 5.25 -8.44 7.81
CA ILE A 67 6.34 -8.95 6.93
C ILE A 67 6.75 -7.95 5.86
N THR A 68 7.88 -8.14 5.19
CA THR A 68 8.30 -7.34 4.02
C THR A 68 7.73 -7.91 2.72
N PRO A 69 7.67 -7.11 1.64
CA PRO A 69 7.25 -7.61 0.32
C PRO A 69 8.11 -8.79 -0.16
N SER A 70 9.43 -8.73 0.05
CA SER A 70 10.36 -9.79 -0.34
C SER A 70 10.11 -11.12 0.40
N GLU A 71 9.86 -11.07 1.71
CA GLU A 71 9.51 -12.27 2.49
C GLU A 71 8.19 -12.88 2.02
N ALA A 72 7.18 -12.05 1.74
CA ALA A 72 5.90 -12.51 1.21
C ALA A 72 6.07 -13.20 -0.16
N LEU A 73 6.86 -12.63 -1.06
CA LEU A 73 7.16 -13.23 -2.37
C LEU A 73 7.94 -14.54 -2.24
N ALA A 74 8.92 -14.59 -1.34
CA ALA A 74 9.66 -15.82 -1.07
C ALA A 74 8.74 -16.92 -0.54
N ALA A 75 7.81 -16.58 0.35
CA ALA A 75 6.82 -17.54 0.87
C ALA A 75 5.87 -18.08 -0.21
N ILE A 76 5.47 -17.23 -1.18
CA ILE A 76 4.65 -17.65 -2.33
C ILE A 76 5.43 -18.62 -3.24
N ARG A 77 6.72 -18.36 -3.46
CA ARG A 77 7.58 -19.21 -4.32
C ARG A 77 7.83 -20.61 -3.73
N ARG A 78 7.86 -20.76 -2.41
CA ARG A 78 8.09 -22.05 -1.72
C ARG A 78 6.87 -22.98 -1.72
N ARG A 79 5.69 -22.49 -2.10
CA ARG A 79 4.43 -23.28 -2.14
C ARG A 79 4.10 -23.83 -3.54
N ARG A 80 5.00 -23.66 -4.50
CA ARG A 80 4.97 -24.32 -5.81
C ARG A 80 6.06 -25.38 -5.84
#